data_AF-A0A1E3QB53-F1
#
_entry.id   AF-A0A1E3QB53-F1
#
_cell.length_a   1.000
_cell.length_b   1.000
_cell.length_c   1.000
_cell.angle_alpha   90.00
_cell.angle_beta   90.00
_cell.angle_gamma   90.00
#
_symmetry.space_group_name_H-M   'P 1'
#
loop_
_entity.id
_entity.type
_entity.pdbx_description
1 polymer ?
#
loop_
_entity_poly.entity_id
_entity_poly.type
_entity_poly.pdbx_seq_one_letter_code
_entity_poly.pdbx_strand_id
1 'polypeptide(L)'
;MLQMLFSHFIWKLEHSMLCFNLSPLFIPVVWVIGLLPHTFSILLISYYGAPFSNVIPRLNFNDLDAKRVPRHIQRIAAKCQGAHRNGHECFPLFVGAVVCLSTSSGFYQLFQTIRLGANGAVTLSSP
;
A
#
# COMPACT_ATOMS: atom_id res chain seq x y z
N MET A 1 1.66 -9.66 36.86
CA MET A 1 1.37 -8.22 36.64
C MET A 1 1.78 -7.74 35.25
N LEU A 2 2.98 -8.08 34.73
CA LEU A 2 3.44 -7.71 33.38
C LEU A 2 2.54 -8.22 32.23
N GLN A 3 1.97 -9.41 32.36
CA GLN A 3 1.16 -10.05 31.32
C GLN A 3 -0.19 -9.34 31.07
N MET A 4 -0.77 -8.72 32.11
CA MET A 4 -1.98 -7.91 31.98
C MET A 4 -1.71 -6.57 31.29
N LEU A 5 -0.56 -5.94 31.56
CA LEU A 5 -0.18 -4.69 30.89
C LEU A 5 0.10 -4.89 29.40
N PHE A 6 0.70 -6.04 29.04
CA PHE A 6 0.97 -6.37 27.64
C PHE A 6 -0.32 -6.61 26.85
N SER A 7 -1.29 -7.34 27.42
CA SER A 7 -2.59 -7.56 26.78
C SER A 7 -3.39 -6.28 26.60
N HIS A 8 -3.37 -5.37 27.59
CA HIS A 8 -4.08 -4.10 27.49
C HIS A 8 -3.43 -3.13 26.49
N PHE A 9 -2.09 -3.16 26.38
CA PHE A 9 -1.36 -2.38 25.40
C PHE A 9 -1.59 -2.88 23.96
N ILE A 10 -1.58 -4.21 23.75
CA ILE A 10 -1.91 -4.84 22.46
C ILE A 10 -3.35 -4.51 22.04
N TRP A 11 -4.31 -4.63 22.96
CA TRP A 11 -5.72 -4.30 22.69
C TRP A 11 -5.92 -2.82 22.29
N LYS A 12 -5.20 -1.91 22.96
CA LYS A 12 -5.26 -0.47 22.66
C LYS A 12 -4.56 -0.12 21.35
N LEU A 13 -3.51 -0.86 20.97
CA LEU A 13 -2.88 -0.77 19.65
C LEU A 13 -3.80 -1.29 18.55
N GLU A 14 -4.47 -2.43 18.74
CA GLU A 14 -5.45 -2.97 17.79
C GLU A 14 -6.59 -1.98 17.52
N HIS A 15 -7.17 -1.40 18.58
CA HIS A 15 -8.27 -0.45 18.44
C HIS A 15 -7.82 0.89 17.83
N SER A 16 -6.57 1.30 18.05
CA SER A 16 -6.04 2.55 17.49
C SER A 16 -5.57 2.38 16.03
N MET A 17 -5.13 1.18 15.64
CA MET A 17 -4.73 0.89 14.25
C MET A 17 -5.93 0.62 13.34
N LEU A 18 -7.05 0.11 13.86
CA LEU A 18 -8.33 0.01 13.15
C LEU A 18 -8.93 1.38 12.77
N CYS A 19 -8.47 2.47 13.39
CA CYS A 19 -8.91 3.83 13.11
C CYS A 19 -8.13 4.54 12.00
N PHE A 20 -7.07 3.94 11.44
CA PHE A 20 -6.57 4.39 10.15
C PHE A 20 -7.63 4.00 9.11
N ASN A 21 -8.53 4.95 8.83
CA ASN A 21 -9.40 4.92 7.67
C ASN A 21 -8.52 4.80 6.42
N LEU A 22 -8.19 3.56 6.06
CA LEU A 22 -7.59 3.20 4.79
C LEU A 22 -8.65 3.47 3.73
N SER A 23 -8.73 4.74 3.34
CA SER A 23 -9.62 5.17 2.29
C SER A 23 -9.18 4.52 0.97
N PRO A 24 -10.12 4.05 0.13
CA PRO A 24 -9.83 3.60 -1.23
C PRO A 24 -9.03 4.61 -2.05
N LEU A 25 -9.07 5.90 -1.67
CA LEU A 25 -8.26 6.97 -2.27
C LEU A 25 -6.74 6.76 -2.11
N PHE A 26 -6.28 5.92 -1.17
CA PHE A 26 -4.86 5.59 -1.01
C PHE A 26 -4.36 4.57 -2.03
N ILE A 27 -5.23 3.82 -2.71
CA ILE A 27 -4.85 2.84 -3.73
C ILE A 27 -3.96 3.47 -4.83
N PRO A 28 -4.37 4.58 -5.50
CA PRO A 28 -3.51 5.21 -6.50
C PRO A 28 -2.21 5.76 -5.90
N VAL A 29 -2.25 6.26 -4.66
CA VAL A 29 -1.06 6.81 -3.99
C VAL A 29 -0.01 5.71 -3.76
N VAL A 30 -0.42 4.56 -3.20
CA VAL A 30 0.48 3.43 -2.95
C VAL A 30 1.01 2.83 -4.25
N TRP A 31 0.19 2.80 -5.30
CA TRP A 31 0.64 2.39 -6.63
C TRP A 31 1.75 3.30 -7.18
N VAL A 32 1.57 4.62 -7.10
CA VAL A 32 2.60 5.59 -7.52
C VAL A 32 3.88 5.44 -6.68
N ILE A 33 3.75 5.23 -5.37
CA ILE A 33 4.90 4.99 -4.49
C ILE A 33 5.67 3.73 -4.91
N GLY A 34 4.97 2.66 -5.32
CA GLY A 34 5.60 1.45 -5.86
C GLY A 34 6.34 1.68 -7.19
N LEU A 35 5.93 2.67 -7.98
CA LEU A 35 6.58 3.06 -9.24
C LEU A 35 7.79 3.98 -9.06
N LEU A 36 7.83 4.81 -8.02
CA LEU A 36 8.91 5.78 -7.81
C LEU A 36 10.32 5.17 -7.86
N PRO A 37 10.62 4.03 -7.19
CA PRO A 37 11.92 3.40 -7.26
C PRO A 37 12.31 2.99 -8.69
N HIS A 38 11.34 2.55 -9.50
CA HIS A 38 11.59 2.15 -10.89
C HIS A 38 12.02 3.35 -11.73
N THR A 39 11.24 4.43 -11.71
CA THR A 39 11.55 5.67 -12.43
C THR A 39 12.89 6.25 -11.99
N PHE A 40 13.17 6.27 -10.68
CA PHE A 40 14.45 6.72 -10.15
C PHE A 40 15.62 5.88 -10.69
N SER A 41 15.48 4.55 -10.73
CA SER A 41 16.53 3.66 -11.26
C SER A 41 16.82 3.89 -12.74
N ILE A 42 15.79 4.17 -13.55
CA ILE A 42 15.93 4.47 -14.99
C ILE A 42 16.67 5.79 -15.18
N LEU A 43 16.26 6.83 -14.47
CA LEU A 43 16.88 8.16 -14.55
C LEU A 43 18.34 8.10 -14.10
N LEU A 44 18.61 7.40 -13.01
CA LEU A 44 19.95 7.24 -12.47
C LEU A 44 20.88 6.54 -13.48
N ILE A 45 20.47 5.39 -14.02
CA ILE A 45 21.30 4.67 -15.00
C ILE A 45 21.48 5.48 -16.29
N SER A 46 20.43 6.17 -16.75
CA SER A 46 20.49 7.02 -17.95
C SER A 46 21.46 8.20 -17.77
N TYR A 47 21.48 8.80 -16.58
CA TYR A 47 22.42 9.87 -16.24
C TYR A 47 23.89 9.42 -16.33
N TYR A 48 24.18 8.15 -16.00
CA TYR A 48 25.52 7.56 -16.10
C TYR A 48 25.83 6.92 -17.47
N GLY A 49 25.10 7.31 -18.54
CA GLY A 49 25.44 6.95 -19.91
C GLY A 49 24.93 5.59 -20.38
N ALA A 50 24.00 4.97 -19.64
CA ALA A 50 23.36 3.72 -20.02
C ALA A 50 21.90 3.98 -20.43
N PRO A 51 21.61 4.26 -21.71
CA PRO A 51 20.25 4.54 -22.14
C PRO A 51 19.35 3.32 -21.93
N PHE A 52 18.11 3.60 -21.53
CA PHE A 52 17.10 2.59 -21.29
C PHE A 52 16.43 2.20 -22.63
N SER A 53 16.54 0.93 -23.02
CA SER A 53 15.86 0.40 -24.20
C SER A 53 14.45 -0.10 -23.85
N ASN A 54 13.44 0.39 -24.56
CA ASN A 54 12.06 -0.09 -24.43
C ASN A 54 11.81 -1.41 -25.19
N VAL A 55 12.74 -1.81 -26.07
CA VAL A 55 12.60 -3.04 -26.86
C VAL A 55 12.78 -4.27 -25.96
N ILE A 56 13.75 -4.22 -25.04
CA ILE A 56 14.03 -5.34 -24.12
C ILE A 56 14.31 -4.80 -22.71
N PRO A 57 13.28 -4.36 -21.97
CA PRO A 57 13.45 -3.63 -20.70
C PRO A 57 14.14 -4.46 -19.61
N ARG A 58 14.00 -5.80 -19.67
CA ARG A 58 14.59 -6.73 -18.68
C ARG A 58 16.10 -6.86 -18.80
N LEU A 59 16.67 -6.61 -19.98
CA LEU A 59 18.12 -6.74 -20.20
C LEU A 59 18.88 -5.44 -19.89
N ASN A 60 18.18 -4.31 -19.71
CA ASN A 60 18.83 -3.01 -19.47
C ASN A 60 19.74 -3.00 -18.24
N PHE A 61 19.45 -3.83 -17.25
CA PHE A 61 20.20 -3.95 -15.99
C PHE A 61 21.30 -5.03 -16.02
N ASN A 62 21.31 -5.92 -17.02
CA ASN A 62 22.27 -7.03 -17.09
C ASN A 62 23.64 -6.57 -17.61
N ASP A 63 23.67 -5.58 -18.51
CA ASP A 63 24.88 -5.12 -19.19
C ASP A 63 25.46 -3.82 -18.61
N LEU A 64 25.16 -3.50 -17.34
CA LEU A 64 25.61 -2.24 -16.73
C LEU A 64 27.14 -2.15 -16.60
N ASP A 65 27.81 -3.29 -16.42
CA ASP A 65 29.28 -3.38 -16.42
C ASP A 65 29.85 -3.06 -17.81
N ALA A 66 29.27 -3.61 -18.88
CA ALA A 66 29.68 -3.32 -20.26
C ALA A 66 29.48 -1.84 -20.62
N LYS A 67 28.45 -1.21 -20.05
CA LYS A 67 28.15 0.22 -20.20
C LYS A 67 28.97 1.14 -19.30
N ARG A 68 29.94 0.60 -18.55
CA ARG A 68 30.84 1.35 -17.65
C ARG A 68 30.12 2.16 -16.56
N VAL A 69 28.92 1.74 -16.16
CA VAL A 69 28.18 2.39 -15.06
C VAL A 69 28.91 2.11 -13.75
N PRO A 70 29.19 3.11 -12.90
CA PRO A 70 29.91 2.89 -11.65
C PRO A 70 29.23 1.85 -10.75
N ARG A 71 30.00 0.93 -10.15
CA ARG A 71 29.47 -0.17 -9.30
C ARG A 71 28.60 0.29 -8.13
N HIS A 72 28.80 1.51 -7.61
CA HIS A 72 27.96 2.04 -6.54
C HIS A 72 26.55 2.40 -7.06
N ILE A 73 26.46 2.90 -8.30
CA ILE A 73 25.20 3.20 -8.98
C ILE A 73 24.44 1.93 -9.33
N GLN A 74 25.15 0.91 -9.83
CA GLN A 74 24.54 -0.39 -10.12
C GLN A 74 23.88 -0.99 -8.86
N ARG A 75 24.56 -0.90 -7.71
CA ARG A 75 23.99 -1.35 -6.41
C ARG A 75 22.75 -0.57 -6.01
N ILE A 76 22.73 0.75 -6.21
CA ILE A 76 21.56 1.58 -5.92
C ILE A 76 20.41 1.20 -6.85
N ALA A 77 20.66 1.07 -8.16
CA ALA A 77 19.65 0.70 -9.12
C ALA A 77 19.06 -0.70 -8.84
N ALA A 78 19.89 -1.67 -8.45
CA ALA A 78 19.45 -2.99 -8.04
C ALA A 78 18.54 -2.94 -6.79
N LYS A 79 18.89 -2.13 -5.78
CA LYS A 79 18.02 -1.90 -4.62
C LYS A 79 16.68 -1.29 -5.02
N CYS A 80 16.68 -0.32 -5.92
CA CYS A 80 15.46 0.31 -6.42
C CYS A 80 14.56 -0.67 -7.19
N GLN A 81 15.14 -1.55 -8.01
CA GLN A 81 14.39 -2.61 -8.68
C GLN A 81 13.80 -3.62 -7.69
N GLY A 82 14.56 -4.00 -6.66
CA GLY A 82 14.07 -4.84 -5.57
C GLY A 82 12.89 -4.18 -4.83
N ALA A 83 13.01 -2.90 -4.50
CA ALA A 83 11.94 -2.14 -3.85
C ALA A 83 10.67 -2.02 -4.71
N HIS A 84 10.83 -1.73 -6.00
CA HIS A 84 9.71 -1.69 -6.95
C HIS A 84 9.00 -3.04 -7.03
N ARG A 85 9.75 -4.14 -7.22
CA ARG A 85 9.18 -5.48 -7.30
C ARG A 85 8.46 -5.86 -6.01
N ASN A 86 9.07 -5.63 -4.85
CA ASN A 86 8.44 -5.86 -3.55
C ASN A 86 7.14 -5.05 -3.39
N GLY A 87 7.18 -3.76 -3.75
CA GLY A 87 6.01 -2.88 -3.69
C GLY A 87 4.86 -3.39 -4.56
N HIS A 88 5.14 -3.84 -5.79
CA HIS A 88 4.12 -4.36 -6.69
C HIS A 88 3.65 -5.79 -6.35
N GLU A 89 4.49 -6.63 -5.77
CA GLU A 89 4.09 -7.95 -5.26
C GLU A 89 3.19 -7.82 -4.03
N CYS A 90 3.45 -6.84 -3.16
CA CYS A 90 2.62 -6.55 -2.00
C CYS A 90 1.34 -5.76 -2.33
N PHE A 91 1.31 -5.08 -3.48
CA PHE A 91 0.20 -4.17 -3.85
C PHE A 91 -1.18 -4.86 -3.91
N PRO A 92 -1.36 -6.05 -4.54
CA PRO A 92 -2.65 -6.73 -4.55
C PRO A 92 -3.17 -7.09 -3.16
N LEU A 93 -2.27 -7.49 -2.25
CA LEU A 93 -2.63 -7.78 -0.86
C LEU A 93 -3.09 -6.53 -0.14
N PHE A 94 -2.39 -5.40 -0.34
CA PHE A 94 -2.80 -4.10 0.19
C PHE A 94 -4.18 -3.69 -0.34
N VAL A 95 -4.40 -3.75 -1.66
CA VAL A 95 -5.69 -3.39 -2.28
C VAL A 95 -6.81 -4.29 -1.74
N GLY A 96 -6.59 -5.60 -1.65
CA GLY A 96 -7.54 -6.53 -1.08
C GLY A 96 -7.93 -6.19 0.36
N ALA A 97 -6.95 -5.84 1.19
CA ALA A 97 -7.19 -5.41 2.57
C ALA A 97 -8.01 -4.10 2.63
N VAL A 98 -7.65 -3.09 1.82
CA VAL A 98 -8.36 -1.79 1.77
C VAL A 98 -9.82 -1.97 1.34
N VAL A 99 -10.07 -2.75 0.29
CA VAL A 99 -11.43 -3.02 -0.21
C VAL A 99 -12.24 -3.78 0.83
N CYS A 100 -11.67 -4.85 1.42
CA CYS A 100 -12.37 -5.66 2.42
C CYS A 100 -12.76 -4.85 3.67
N LEU A 101 -11.85 -3.99 4.15
CA LEU A 101 -12.10 -3.11 5.30
C LEU A 101 -13.12 -2.01 4.98
N SER A 102 -13.07 -1.43 3.77
CA SER A 102 -14.02 -0.41 3.34
C SER A 102 -15.44 -0.96 3.18
N THR A 103 -15.59 -2.16 2.61
CA THR A 103 -16.91 -2.78 2.43
C THR A 103 -17.51 -3.26 3.75
N SER A 104 -16.71 -3.84 4.64
CA SER A 104 -17.20 -4.30 5.94
C SER A 104 -17.65 -3.15 6.85
N SER A 105 -16.87 -2.06 6.93
CA SER A 105 -17.25 -0.87 7.71
C SER A 105 -18.55 -0.21 7.20
N GLY A 106 -18.74 -0.13 5.88
CA GLY A 106 -20.00 0.35 5.28
C GLY A 106 -21.21 -0.53 5.62
N PHE A 107 -21.03 -1.85 5.64
CA PHE A 107 -22.10 -2.80 6.01
C PHE A 107 -22.50 -2.66 7.48
N TYR A 108 -21.54 -2.49 8.40
CA TYR A 108 -21.83 -2.26 9.82
C TYR A 108 -22.60 -0.95 10.05
N GLN A 109 -22.25 0.14 9.36
CA GLN A 109 -22.97 1.41 9.49
C GLN A 109 -24.40 1.33 8.92
N LEU A 110 -24.59 0.65 7.79
CA LEU A 110 -25.93 0.42 7.22
C LEU A 110 -26.80 -0.40 8.17
N PHE A 111 -26.25 -1.48 8.74
CA PHE A 111 -26.98 -2.32 9.69
C PHE A 111 -27.38 -1.56 10.97
N GLN A 112 -26.49 -0.73 11.52
CA GLN A 112 -26.82 0.12 12.67
C GLN A 112 -27.88 1.16 12.33
N THR A 113 -27.80 1.77 11.14
CA THR A 113 -28.81 2.74 10.68
C THR A 113 -30.18 2.10 10.51
N ILE A 114 -30.25 0.90 9.89
CA ILE A 114 -31.50 0.14 9.77
C ILE A 114 -32.04 -0.23 11.16
N ARG A 115 -31.19 -0.69 12.08
CA ARG A 115 -31.60 -1.05 13.44
C ARG A 115 -32.13 0.15 14.24
N LEU A 116 -31.48 1.31 14.12
CA LEU A 116 -31.91 2.53 14.79
C LEU A 116 -33.17 3.12 14.15
N GLY A 117 -33.29 3.07 12.82
CA GLY A 117 -34.49 3.47 12.09
C GLY A 117 -35.70 2.57 12.39
N ALA A 118 -35.49 1.26 12.54
CA ALA A 118 -36.53 0.32 12.94
C ALA A 118 -37.02 0.56 14.38
N ASN A 119 -36.15 1.01 15.29
CA ASN A 119 -36.54 1.33 16.67
C ASN A 119 -37.14 2.74 16.81
N GLY A 120 -36.82 3.68 15.91
CA GLY A 120 -37.40 5.03 15.89
C GLY A 120 -38.79 5.12 15.25
N ALA A 121 -39.19 4.12 14.45
CA ALA A 121 -40.52 4.07 13.83
C ALA A 121 -41.64 3.59 14.78
N VAL A 122 -41.31 3.09 15.98
CA VAL A 122 -42.28 2.51 16.93
C VAL A 122 -42.95 3.55 17.84
N THR A 123 -42.53 4.82 17.82
CA THR A 123 -43.04 5.84 18.76
C THR A 123 -43.87 6.98 18.15
N LEU A 124 -44.27 6.91 16.87
CA LEU A 124 -45.09 7.95 16.21
C LEU A 124 -46.46 7.47 15.70
N SER A 125 -47.04 6.46 16.36
CA SER A 125 -48.48 6.20 16.25
C SER A 125 -49.04 5.81 17.61
N SER A 126 -49.31 6.81 18.44
CA SER A 126 -50.29 6.70 19.52
C SER A 126 -51.15 7.96 19.44
N PRO A 127 -52.48 7.82 19.42
CA PRO A 127 -53.45 8.81 18.95
C PRO A 127 -53.48 10.10 19.77
#